data_AF-A0A7S0ZVN0-F1
#
_entry.id   AF-A0A7S0ZVN0-F1
#
_cell.length_a   1.000
_cell.length_b   1.000
_cell.length_c   1.000
_cell.angle_alpha   90.00
_cell.angle_beta   90.00
_cell.angle_gamma   90.00
#
_symmetry.space_group_name_H-M   'P 1'
#
loop_
_entity.id
_entity.type
_entity.pdbx_description
1 polymer ?
#
loop_
_entity_poly.entity_id
_entity_poly.type
_entity_poly.pdbx_seq_one_letter_code
_entity_poly.pdbx_strand_id
1 'polypeptide(L)'
;MDQNGTGFIGRVDFEERLQRPEVQSLLSYFNFDVTDATAFFKLLDVDESGYVDIEEFTVGCLRMHGKSNAIDMEISIQETKRLVLFIAEALREDSNQLKNGIESVAETSRRQKNTLLGKMQMMEGSLLSIEENLGIRDAKGCGPVR
;
A
#
# COMPACT_ATOMS: atom_id res chain seq x y z
N MET A 1 7.44 -11.44 -4.63
CA MET A 1 8.26 -11.67 -3.43
C MET A 1 8.30 -10.36 -2.65
N ASP A 2 7.23 -10.01 -1.94
CA ASP A 2 7.08 -9.81 -0.49
C ASP A 2 5.85 -8.87 -0.46
N GLN A 3 4.75 -9.25 0.18
CA GLN A 3 3.50 -8.44 0.11
C GLN A 3 3.42 -7.41 1.22
N ASN A 4 4.31 -7.49 2.20
CA ASN A 4 4.26 -6.68 3.41
C ASN A 4 5.40 -5.65 3.44
N GLY A 5 6.34 -5.72 2.49
CA GLY A 5 7.49 -4.81 2.43
C GLY A 5 8.45 -5.01 3.60
N THR A 6 8.45 -6.19 4.21
CA THR A 6 9.28 -6.55 5.35
C THR A 6 10.71 -6.91 4.93
N GLY A 7 10.92 -7.30 3.67
CA GLY A 7 12.17 -7.88 3.17
C GLY A 7 12.30 -9.39 3.42
N PHE A 8 11.27 -10.03 3.98
CA PHE A 8 11.30 -11.43 4.41
C PHE A 8 10.10 -12.21 3.86
N ILE A 9 10.29 -13.49 3.53
CA ILE A 9 9.22 -14.40 3.15
C ILE A 9 9.22 -15.61 4.09
N GLY A 10 8.10 -15.85 4.76
CA GLY A 10 7.91 -17.07 5.55
C GLY A 10 7.59 -18.28 4.68
N ARG A 11 7.77 -19.48 5.24
CA ARG A 11 7.59 -20.75 4.53
C ARG A 11 6.26 -20.91 3.80
N VAL A 12 5.14 -20.55 4.44
CA VAL A 12 3.80 -20.73 3.85
C VAL A 12 3.61 -19.83 2.63
N ASP A 13 3.98 -18.56 2.76
CA ASP A 13 3.92 -17.59 1.67
C ASP A 13 4.88 -17.96 0.54
N PHE A 14 6.04 -18.54 0.87
CA PHE A 14 7.00 -19.05 -0.09
C PHE A 14 6.40 -20.19 -0.92
N GLU A 15 5.85 -21.21 -0.26
CA GLU A 15 5.25 -22.38 -0.90
C GLU A 15 4.09 -21.96 -1.82
N GLU A 16 3.20 -21.08 -1.37
CA GLU A 16 2.09 -20.56 -2.18
C GLU A 16 2.60 -19.82 -3.43
N ARG A 17 3.64 -18.99 -3.27
CA ARG A 17 4.20 -18.21 -4.38
C ARG A 17 5.01 -19.05 -5.35
N LEU A 18 5.63 -20.12 -4.89
CA LEU A 18 6.38 -21.06 -5.72
C LEU A 18 5.45 -21.88 -6.64
N GLN A 19 4.17 -22.00 -6.29
CA GLN A 19 3.15 -22.61 -7.15
C GLN A 19 2.65 -21.68 -8.25
N ARG A 20 3.04 -20.40 -8.24
CA ARG A 20 2.59 -19.44 -9.24
C ARG A 20 3.30 -19.71 -10.58
N PRO A 21 2.56 -19.79 -11.71
CA PRO A 21 3.14 -20.09 -13.02
C PRO A 21 4.27 -19.14 -13.41
N GLU A 22 4.18 -17.87 -13.01
CA GLU A 22 5.20 -16.86 -13.30
C GLU A 22 6.51 -17.13 -12.57
N VAL A 23 6.43 -17.64 -11.33
CA VAL A 23 7.60 -17.99 -10.51
C VAL A 23 8.22 -19.30 -10.98
N GLN A 24 7.40 -20.30 -11.31
CA GLN A 24 7.89 -21.55 -11.90
C GLN A 24 8.58 -21.34 -13.25
N SER A 25 8.02 -20.48 -14.10
CA SER A 25 8.63 -20.12 -15.38
C SER A 25 9.99 -19.45 -15.20
N LEU A 26 10.10 -18.56 -14.20
CA LEU A 26 11.35 -17.89 -13.87
C LEU A 26 12.41 -18.87 -13.34
N LEU A 27 12.03 -19.78 -12.43
CA LEU A 27 12.93 -20.80 -11.90
C LEU A 27 13.38 -21.79 -12.98
N SER A 28 12.47 -22.20 -13.86
CA SER A 28 12.78 -23.03 -15.01
C SER A 28 13.72 -22.32 -15.99
N TYR A 29 13.58 -20.99 -16.17
CA TYR A 29 14.50 -20.19 -16.99
C TYR A 29 15.92 -20.18 -16.40
N PHE A 30 16.04 -20.20 -15.08
CA PHE A 30 17.33 -20.34 -14.37
C PHE A 30 17.73 -21.80 -14.13
N ASN A 31 17.13 -22.77 -14.84
CA ASN A 31 17.40 -24.21 -14.71
C ASN A 31 17.31 -24.75 -13.27
N PHE A 32 16.50 -24.13 -12.41
CA PHE A 32 16.21 -24.67 -11.08
C PHE A 32 15.07 -25.67 -11.17
N ASP A 33 15.38 -26.95 -10.96
CA ASP A 33 14.38 -28.02 -10.91
C ASP A 33 13.81 -28.11 -9.49
N VAL A 34 12.86 -27.22 -9.19
CA VAL A 34 12.26 -27.14 -7.85
C VAL A 34 10.98 -27.97 -7.80
N THR A 35 11.15 -29.26 -7.52
CA THR A 35 10.04 -30.21 -7.33
C THR A 35 9.45 -30.19 -5.92
N ASP A 36 10.22 -29.71 -4.93
CA ASP A 36 9.83 -29.65 -3.52
C ASP A 36 10.10 -28.24 -2.95
N ALA A 37 9.04 -27.47 -2.78
CA ALA A 37 9.07 -26.12 -2.26
C ALA A 37 9.58 -26.05 -0.81
N THR A 38 9.27 -27.06 0.01
CA THR A 38 9.69 -27.13 1.41
C THR A 38 11.18 -27.43 1.51
N ALA A 39 11.69 -28.34 0.67
CA ALA A 39 13.12 -28.62 0.60
C ALA A 39 13.91 -27.42 0.08
N PHE A 40 13.37 -26.71 -0.92
CA PHE A 40 13.98 -25.49 -1.46
C PHE A 40 14.04 -24.37 -0.41
N PHE A 41 12.96 -24.14 0.33
CA PHE A 41 12.94 -23.15 1.40
C PHE A 41 14.02 -23.41 2.46
N LYS A 42 14.14 -24.67 2.93
CA LYS A 42 15.18 -25.07 3.89
C LYS A 42 16.61 -24.89 3.40
N LEU A 43 16.80 -24.89 2.08
CA LEU A 43 18.12 -24.71 1.49
C LEU A 43 18.49 -23.21 1.41
N LEU A 44 17.48 -22.35 1.31
CA LEU A 44 17.63 -20.90 1.30
C LEU A 44 17.76 -20.32 2.73
N ASP A 45 16.98 -20.81 3.69
CA ASP A 45 16.97 -20.42 5.11
C ASP A 45 18.22 -21.01 5.81
N VAL A 46 19.36 -20.31 5.69
CA VAL A 46 20.66 -20.80 6.18
C VAL A 46 20.79 -20.59 7.68
N ASP A 47 20.14 -19.56 8.22
CA ASP A 47 20.17 -19.23 9.65
C ASP A 47 19.07 -19.95 10.47
N GLU A 48 18.22 -20.73 9.80
CA GLU A 48 17.08 -21.45 10.37
C GLU A 48 16.08 -20.52 11.08
N SER A 49 15.98 -19.26 10.63
CA SER A 49 15.04 -18.28 11.17
C SER A 49 13.59 -18.60 10.85
N GLY A 50 13.34 -19.49 9.89
CA GLY A 50 12.00 -19.79 9.35
C GLY A 50 11.49 -18.74 8.37
N TYR A 51 12.36 -17.80 7.99
CA TYR A 51 12.13 -16.76 7.00
C TYR A 51 13.28 -16.80 5.99
N VAL A 52 13.01 -16.39 4.76
CA VAL A 52 14.05 -16.20 3.74
C VAL A 52 14.06 -14.73 3.36
N ASP A 53 15.20 -14.09 3.55
CA ASP A 53 15.43 -12.73 3.07
C ASP A 53 15.96 -12.70 1.63
N ILE A 54 16.13 -11.49 1.09
CA ILE A 54 16.62 -11.32 -0.29
C ILE A 54 18.08 -11.77 -0.47
N GLU A 55 18.92 -11.61 0.55
CA GLU A 55 20.33 -11.99 0.50
C GLU A 55 20.45 -13.51 0.53
N GLU A 56 19.73 -14.18 1.40
CA GLU A 56 19.59 -15.63 1.50
C GLU A 56 19.00 -16.24 0.23
N PHE A 57 17.94 -15.63 -0.32
CA PHE A 57 17.37 -16.07 -1.60
C PHE A 57 18.42 -15.97 -2.72
N THR A 58 19.15 -14.85 -2.78
CA THR A 58 20.14 -14.60 -3.84
C THR A 58 21.34 -15.54 -3.71
N VAL A 59 21.90 -15.66 -2.51
CA VAL A 59 23.05 -16.52 -2.21
C VAL A 59 22.68 -18.00 -2.33
N GLY A 60 21.47 -18.38 -1.93
CA GLY A 60 20.96 -19.74 -2.09
C GLY A 60 20.77 -20.12 -3.57
N CYS A 61 20.21 -19.23 -4.39
CA CYS A 61 20.17 -19.40 -5.85
C CYS A 61 21.60 -19.50 -6.43
N LEU A 62 22.54 -18.69 -5.95
CA LEU A 62 23.96 -18.71 -6.34
C LEU A 62 24.60 -20.09 -6.14
N ARG A 63 24.39 -20.67 -4.96
CA ARG A 63 24.95 -21.95 -4.53
C ARG A 63 24.36 -23.11 -5.33
N MET A 64 23.05 -23.07 -5.58
CA MET A 64 22.36 -24.12 -6.33
C MET A 64 22.75 -24.15 -7.81
N HIS A 65 23.15 -23.01 -8.37
CA HIS A 65 23.38 -22.92 -9.81
C HIS A 65 24.74 -23.49 -10.24
N GLY A 66 25.74 -23.58 -9.35
CA GLY A 66 26.94 -24.45 -9.42
C GLY A 66 27.79 -24.57 -10.72
N LYS A 67 27.41 -23.96 -11.85
CA LYS A 67 27.93 -24.26 -13.21
C LYS A 67 27.85 -23.11 -14.23
N SER A 68 27.28 -21.93 -13.95
CA SER A 68 27.38 -20.77 -14.85
C SER A 68 28.55 -19.86 -14.44
N ASN A 69 29.24 -19.28 -15.43
CA ASN A 69 30.45 -18.48 -15.20
C ASN A 69 30.13 -17.33 -14.24
N ALA A 70 31.02 -17.08 -13.27
CA ALA A 70 30.85 -16.02 -12.26
C ALA A 70 30.52 -14.63 -12.83
N ILE A 71 30.85 -14.40 -14.10
CA ILE A 71 30.53 -13.17 -14.86
C ILE A 71 29.03 -13.06 -15.15
N ASP A 72 28.40 -14.12 -15.66
CA ASP A 72 26.96 -14.12 -16.00
C ASP A 72 26.10 -13.96 -14.73
N MET A 73 26.63 -14.48 -13.63
CA MET A 73 26.05 -14.37 -12.30
C MET A 73 26.15 -12.94 -11.75
N GLU A 74 27.31 -12.28 -11.86
CA GLU A 74 27.45 -10.87 -11.48
C GLU A 74 26.55 -9.97 -12.32
N ILE A 75 26.39 -10.26 -13.62
CA ILE A 75 25.45 -9.54 -14.50
C ILE A 75 24.02 -9.71 -14.02
N SER A 76 23.59 -10.94 -13.71
CA SER A 76 22.25 -11.22 -13.19
C SER A 76 21.98 -10.53 -11.85
N ILE A 77 22.97 -10.50 -10.95
CA ILE A 77 22.88 -9.77 -9.67
C ILE A 77 22.73 -8.27 -9.91
N GLN A 78 23.51 -7.69 -10.82
CA GLN A 78 23.42 -6.27 -11.18
C GLN A 78 22.06 -5.92 -11.79
N GLU A 79 21.55 -6.75 -12.70
CA GLU A 79 20.22 -6.59 -13.30
C GLU A 79 19.11 -6.69 -12.26
N THR A 80 19.20 -7.66 -11.36
CA THR A 80 18.24 -7.85 -10.25
C THR A 80 18.25 -6.65 -9.31
N LYS A 81 19.42 -6.16 -8.90
CA LYS A 81 19.54 -4.95 -8.07
C LYS A 81 18.92 -3.72 -8.73
N ARG A 82 19.15 -3.53 -10.04
CA ARG A 82 18.58 -2.43 -10.81
C ARG A 82 17.05 -2.53 -10.89
N LEU A 83 16.52 -3.73 -11.11
CA LEU A 83 15.07 -3.97 -11.13
C LEU A 83 14.43 -3.68 -9.78
N VAL A 84 15.06 -4.11 -8.67
CA VAL A 84 14.55 -3.85 -7.31
C VAL A 84 14.48 -2.35 -7.03
N LEU A 85 15.52 -1.59 -7.36
CA LEU A 85 15.54 -0.13 -7.17
C LEU A 85 14.45 0.58 -7.99
N PHE A 86 14.30 0.19 -9.25
CA PHE A 86 13.27 0.75 -10.12
C PHE A 86 11.86 0.49 -9.59
N ILE A 87 11.59 -0.74 -9.15
CA ILE A 87 10.30 -1.12 -8.57
C ILE A 87 10.03 -0.33 -7.28
N ALA A 88 11.02 -0.19 -6.40
CA ALA A 88 10.87 0.57 -5.17
C ALA A 88 10.54 2.05 -5.42
N GLU A 89 11.15 2.67 -6.43
CA GLU A 89 10.88 4.04 -6.83
C GLU A 89 9.46 4.21 -7.39
N ALA A 90 9.05 3.32 -8.31
CA ALA A 90 7.70 3.34 -8.87
C ALA A 90 6.61 3.20 -7.79
N LEU A 91 6.79 2.26 -6.85
CA LEU A 91 5.84 2.06 -5.74
C LEU A 91 5.75 3.27 -4.81
N ARG A 92 6.86 3.99 -4.61
CA ARG A 92 6.89 5.21 -3.81
C ARG A 92 6.16 6.36 -4.51
N GLU A 93 6.35 6.50 -5.82
CA GLU A 93 5.65 7.49 -6.65
C GLU A 93 4.13 7.28 -6.57
N ASP A 94 3.67 6.04 -6.78
CA ASP A 94 2.26 5.67 -6.73
C ASP A 94 1.65 5.94 -5.35
N SER A 95 2.39 5.61 -4.28
CA SER A 95 1.97 5.86 -2.90
C SER A 95 1.79 7.36 -2.62
N ASN A 96 2.68 8.20 -3.16
CA ASN A 96 2.59 9.66 -3.03
C ASN A 96 1.39 10.21 -3.82
N GLN A 97 1.16 9.74 -5.03
CA GLN A 97 0.00 10.14 -5.83
C GLN A 97 -1.32 9.79 -5.13
N LEU A 98 -1.41 8.59 -4.56
CA LEU A 98 -2.59 8.16 -3.81
C LEU A 98 -2.83 9.04 -2.59
N LYS A 99 -1.78 9.35 -1.83
CA LYS A 99 -1.87 10.24 -0.66
C LYS A 99 -2.37 11.64 -1.05
N ASN A 100 -1.79 12.22 -2.10
CA ASN A 100 -2.19 13.54 -2.60
C ASN A 100 -3.65 13.54 -3.10
N GLY A 101 -4.09 12.46 -3.74
CA GLY A 101 -5.47 12.28 -4.18
C GLY A 101 -6.46 12.28 -3.01
N ILE A 102 -6.16 11.53 -1.94
CA ILE A 102 -6.99 11.47 -0.73
C ILE A 102 -7.09 12.86 -0.07
N GLU A 103 -5.98 13.58 0.00
CA GLU A 103 -5.92 14.91 0.63
C GLU A 103 -6.77 15.93 -0.14
N SER A 104 -6.70 15.92 -1.48
CA SER A 104 -7.54 16.75 -2.36
C SER A 104 -9.04 16.47 -2.19
N VAL A 105 -9.43 15.19 -2.08
CA VAL A 105 -10.83 14.80 -1.85
C VAL A 105 -11.33 15.27 -0.48
N ALA A 106 -10.50 15.15 0.55
CA ALA A 106 -10.81 15.62 1.90
C ALA A 106 -10.99 17.15 1.94
N GLU A 107 -10.11 17.91 1.29
CA GLU A 107 -10.21 19.36 1.18
C GLU A 107 -11.48 19.81 0.45
N THR A 108 -11.81 19.15 -0.66
CA THR A 108 -13.00 19.46 -1.46
C THR A 108 -14.27 19.25 -0.64
N SER A 109 -14.35 18.13 0.10
CA SER A 109 -15.47 17.84 1.00
C SER A 109 -15.61 18.88 2.11
N ARG A 110 -14.48 19.31 2.69
CA ARG A 110 -14.47 20.34 3.76
C ARG A 110 -14.95 21.69 3.24
N ARG A 111 -14.52 22.10 2.05
CA ARG A 111 -14.99 23.33 1.40
C ARG A 111 -16.49 23.29 1.14
N GLN A 112 -17.00 22.21 0.55
CA GLN A 112 -18.43 22.04 0.30
C GLN A 112 -19.26 22.13 1.58
N LYS A 113 -18.82 21.45 2.66
CA LYS A 113 -19.47 21.55 3.98
C LYS A 113 -19.53 22.98 4.49
N ASN A 114 -18.42 23.72 4.43
CA ASN A 114 -18.38 25.11 4.90
C ASN A 114 -19.27 26.03 4.06
N THR A 115 -19.32 25.83 2.74
CA THR A 115 -20.22 26.58 1.85
C THR A 115 -21.69 26.30 2.16
N LEU A 116 -22.06 25.03 2.39
CA LEU A 116 -23.43 24.67 2.77
C LEU A 116 -23.82 25.26 4.12
N LEU A 117 -22.92 25.19 5.11
CA LEU A 117 -23.16 25.77 6.43
C LEU A 117 -23.40 27.29 6.35
N GLY A 118 -22.58 28.00 5.58
CA GLY A 118 -22.77 29.45 5.36
C GLY A 118 -24.10 29.78 4.69
N LYS A 119 -24.53 28.99 3.70
CA LYS A 119 -25.86 29.16 3.08
C LYS A 119 -27.01 28.97 4.07
N MET A 120 -26.90 27.98 4.96
CA MET A 120 -27.92 27.73 6.00
C MET A 120 -28.00 28.89 7.00
N GLN A 121 -26.85 29.39 7.48
CA GLN A 121 -26.80 30.52 8.41
C GLN A 121 -27.42 31.79 7.80
N MET A 122 -27.15 32.05 6.52
CA MET A 122 -27.78 33.17 5.81
C MET A 122 -29.29 33.01 5.69
N MET A 123 -29.76 31.78 5.41
CA MET A 123 -31.19 31.48 5.34
C MET A 123 -31.88 31.65 6.69
N GLU A 124 -31.26 31.18 7.77
CA GLU A 124 -31.73 31.33 9.14
C GLU A 124 -31.83 32.81 9.54
N GLY A 125 -30.82 33.62 9.19
CA GLY A 125 -30.86 35.07 9.38
C GLY A 125 -32.01 35.74 8.63
N SER A 126 -32.21 35.38 7.36
CA SER A 126 -33.35 35.87 6.57
C SER A 126 -34.70 35.47 7.15
N LEU A 127 -34.83 34.25 7.67
CA LEU A 127 -36.06 33.77 8.31
C LEU A 127 -36.38 34.59 9.57
N LEU A 128 -35.37 34.82 10.41
CA LEU A 128 -35.50 35.65 11.62
C LEU A 128 -35.97 37.07 11.29
N SER A 129 -35.40 37.69 10.25
CA SER A 129 -35.84 39.01 9.79
C SER A 129 -37.27 39.03 9.25
N ILE A 130 -37.71 37.95 8.59
CA ILE A 130 -39.08 37.80 8.12
C ILE A 130 -40.05 37.65 9.30
N GLU A 131 -39.72 36.82 10.29
CA GLU A 131 -40.53 36.62 11.49
C GLU A 131 -40.72 37.92 12.29
N GLU A 132 -39.67 38.74 12.37
CA GLU A 132 -39.71 40.06 13.01
C GLU A 132 -40.60 41.05 12.24
N ASN A 133 -40.51 41.09 10.91
CA ASN A 133 -41.35 41.95 10.05
C ASN A 133 -42.83 41.54 10.03
N LEU A 134 -43.14 40.25 10.18
CA LEU A 134 -44.51 39.74 10.24
C LEU A 134 -45.15 39.86 11.63
N GLY A 135 -44.41 40.33 12.64
CA GLY A 135 -44.90 40.47 14.02
C GLY A 135 -45.19 39.13 14.70
N ILE A 136 -44.61 38.03 14.20
CA ILE A 136 -44.79 36.67 14.74
C ILE A 136 -43.92 36.47 15.99
N ARG A 137 -42.90 37.32 16.18
CA ARG A 137 -41.99 37.31 17.32
C ARG A 137 -42.41 38.35 18.36
N ASP A 138 -43.14 37.93 19.39
CA ASP A 138 -43.53 38.81 20.51
C ASP A 138 -42.31 39.17 21.36
N ALA A 139 -41.89 40.44 21.29
CA ALA A 139 -40.96 41.03 22.24
C ALA A 139 -41.67 41.26 23.58
N LYS A 140 -41.93 40.18 24.32
CA LYS A 140 -41.99 40.08 25.80
C LYS A 140 -42.79 38.83 26.18
N GLY A 141 -42.13 37.93 26.91
CA GLY A 141 -42.83 36.97 27.76
C GLY A 141 -43.81 37.72 28.66
N CYS A 142 -45.09 37.53 28.41
CA CYS A 142 -46.16 37.95 29.30
C CYS A 142 -46.09 37.03 30.53
N GLY A 143 -45.48 37.51 31.62
CA GLY A 143 -45.70 36.95 32.94
C GLY A 143 -47.16 37.18 33.37
N PRO A 144 -47.73 36.33 34.24
CA PRO A 144 -49.16 36.30 34.48
C PRO A 144 -49.64 37.62 35.08
N VAL A 145 -50.68 38.19 34.46
CA VAL A 145 -51.45 39.30 35.03
C VAL A 145 -52.28 38.74 36.19
N ARG A 146 -52.13 39.38 37.36
CA ARG A 146 -52.83 39.04 38.61
C ARG A 146 -54.35 39.13 38.48
#